data_AF-A0A166BZV4-F1
#
_entry.id   AF-A0A166BZV4-F1
#
_cell.length_a   1.000
_cell.length_b   1.000
_cell.length_c   1.000
_cell.angle_alpha   90.00
_cell.angle_beta   90.00
_cell.angle_gamma   90.00
#
_symmetry.space_group_name_H-M   'P 1'
#
loop_
_entity.id
_entity.type
_entity.pdbx_description
1 polymer ?
#
loop_
_entity_poly.entity_id
_entity_poly.type
_entity_poly.pdbx_seq_one_letter_code
_entity_poly.pdbx_strand_id
1 'polypeptide(L)' 'MTNNKLISNKIKKFKELIENSENILFFGGAGVSIESGIPDFRSEKGILKQ' A
#
# COMPACT_ATOMS: atom_id res chain seq x y z
N MET A 1 19.44 12.86 -1.00
CA MET A 1 18.30 13.81 -1.00
C MET A 1 17.20 13.50 -2.02
N THR A 2 17.42 12.64 -3.01
CA THR A 2 16.46 12.40 -4.13
C THR A 2 15.23 11.56 -3.74
N ASN A 3 15.37 10.60 -2.83
CA ASN A 3 14.30 9.63 -2.50
C ASN A 3 13.10 10.25 -1.76
N ASN A 4 13.34 11.16 -0.81
CA ASN A 4 12.26 11.82 -0.08
C ASN A 4 11.44 12.75 -0.98
N LYS A 5 12.08 13.40 -1.94
CA LYS A 5 11.40 14.23 -2.95
C LYS A 5 10.52 13.37 -3.86
N LEU A 6 11.01 12.20 -4.28
CA LEU A 6 10.24 11.27 -5.11
C LEU A 6 9.01 10.72 -4.39
N ILE A 7 9.16 10.31 -3.12
CA ILE A 7 8.05 9.81 -2.29
C ILE A 7 7.00 10.91 -2.09
N SER A 8 7.43 12.13 -1.76
CA SER A 8 6.54 13.29 -1.62
C SER A 8 5.75 13.56 -2.90
N ASN A 9 6.39 13.46 -4.07
CA ASN A 9 5.71 13.63 -5.36
C ASN A 9 4.68 12.52 -5.63
N LYS A 10 5.00 11.26 -5.31
CA LYS A 10 4.05 10.14 -5.46
C LYS A 10 2.83 10.29 -4.55
N ILE A 11 3.03 10.72 -3.30
CA ILE A 11 1.94 10.97 -2.35
C ILE A 11 1.07 12.13 -2.83
N LYS A 12 1.66 13.22 -3.33
CA LYS A 12 0.90 14.34 -3.93
C LYS A 12 0.05 13.87 -5.10
N LYS A 13 0.63 13.10 -6.03
CA LYS A 13 -0.09 12.55 -7.18
C LYS A 13 -1.25 11.64 -6.75
N PHE A 14 -1.03 10.79 -5.75
CA PHE A 14 -2.07 9.92 -5.20
C PHE A 14 -3.21 10.72 -4.55
N LYS A 15 -2.88 11.77 -3.80
CA LYS A 15 -3.87 12.69 -3.23
C LYS A 15 -4.72 13.36 -4.31
N GLU A 16 -4.10 13.88 -5.37
CA GLU A 16 -4.82 14.45 -6.52
C GLU A 16 -5.78 13.44 -7.17
N LEU A 17 -5.37 12.17 -7.29
CA LEU A 17 -6.24 11.13 -7.85
C LEU A 17 -7.45 10.86 -6.95
N ILE A 18 -7.28 10.85 -5.63
CA ILE A 18 -8.39 10.70 -4.68
C ILE A 18 -9.34 11.89 -4.78
N GLU A 19 -8.82 13.12 -4.75
CA GLU A 19 -9.63 14.34 -4.74
C GLU A 19 -10.47 14.51 -6.02
N ASN A 20 -9.98 14.00 -7.16
CA ASN A 20 -10.68 14.09 -8.44
C ASN A 20 -11.55 12.86 -8.77
N SER A 21 -11.69 11.90 -7.87
CA SER A 21 -12.47 10.69 -8.10
C SER A 21 -13.83 10.74 -7.40
N GLU A 22 -14.92 10.57 -8.15
CA GLU A 22 -16.27 10.49 -7.59
C GLU A 22 -16.55 9.14 -6.91
N ASN A 23 -15.96 8.06 -7.43
CA ASN A 23 -16.13 6.71 -6.92
C ASN A 23 -14.76 6.04 -6.82
N ILE A 24 -14.45 5.49 -5.65
CA ILE A 24 -13.14 4.88 -5.38
C ILE A 24 -13.34 3.44 -4.89
N LEU A 25 -12.69 2.50 -5.57
CA LEU A 25 -12.60 1.10 -5.16
C LEU A 25 -11.14 0.78 -4.82
N PHE A 26 -10.91 0.27 -3.62
CA PHE A 26 -9.61 -0.23 -3.20
C PHE A 26 -9.56 -1.75 -3.22
N PHE A 27 -8.52 -2.31 -3.83
CA PHE A 27 -8.23 -3.73 -3.74
C PHE A 27 -7.24 -3.97 -2.59
N GLY A 28 -7.75 -4.49 -1.49
CA GLY A 28 -6.95 -4.90 -0.34
C GLY A 28 -6.50 -6.37 -0.45
N GLY A 29 -5.39 -6.70 0.22
CA GLY A 29 -4.93 -8.07 0.40
C GLY A 29 -4.39 -8.27 1.82
N ALA A 30 -3.99 -9.50 2.17
CA ALA A 30 -3.56 -9.85 3.53
C ALA A 30 -2.39 -8.99 4.06
N GLY A 31 -1.58 -8.41 3.17
CA GLY A 31 -0.48 -7.52 3.54
C GLY A 31 -0.89 -6.31 4.37
N VAL A 32 -2.13 -5.83 4.25
CA VAL A 32 -2.62 -4.67 5.02
C VAL A 32 -2.87 -5.00 6.50
N SER A 33 -2.85 -6.28 6.88
CA SER A 33 -3.15 -6.75 8.23
C SER A 33 -1.91 -7.22 9.02
N ILE A 34 -0.73 -7.22 8.39
CA ILE A 34 0.54 -7.65 9.02
C ILE A 34 0.86 -6.80 10.25
N GLU A 35 0.70 -5.48 10.14
CA GLU A 35 0.96 -4.54 11.25
C GLU A 35 -0.02 -4.72 12.42
N SER A 36 -1.13 -5.44 12.21
CA SER A 36 -2.08 -5.84 13.27
C SER A 36 -1.81 -7.24 13.82
N GLY A 37 -0.68 -7.86 13.46
CA GLY A 37 -0.29 -9.20 13.92
C GLY A 37 -0.91 -10.36 13.14
N ILE A 38 -1.62 -10.09 12.04
CA ILE A 38 -2.19 -11.13 11.17
C ILE A 38 -1.20 -11.37 10.02
N PRO A 39 -0.51 -12.52 9.97
CA PRO A 39 0.49 -12.78 8.93
C PRO A 39 -0.17 -12.89 7.55
N ASP A 40 0.54 -12.44 6.53
CA ASP A 40 0.11 -12.63 5.15
C ASP A 40 0.46 -14.04 4.64
N PHE A 41 0.12 -14.31 3.38
CA PHE A 41 0.32 -15.64 2.82
C PHE A 41 1.68 -15.79 2.15
N ARG A 42 2.20 -14.76 1.47
CA ARG A 42 3.27 -14.91 0.45
C ARG A 42 4.55 -14.14 0.75
N SER A 43 4.62 -13.34 1.81
CA SER A 43 5.88 -12.65 2.16
C SER A 43 6.92 -13.62 2.72
N GLU A 44 8.15 -13.13 2.93
CA GLU A 44 9.25 -13.91 3.55
C GLU A 44 8.87 -14.53 4.91
N LYS A 45 7.96 -13.88 5.64
CA LYS A 45 7.40 -14.33 6.93
C LYS A 45 5.95 -14.83 6.82
N GLY A 46 5.45 -15.03 5.61
CA GLY A 46 4.08 -15.45 5.33
C GLY A 46 3.82 -16.92 5.66
N ILE A 47 2.53 -17.28 5.78
CA ILE A 47 2.07 -18.61 6.19
C ILE A 47 2.40 -19.67 5.11
N LEU A 48 2.31 -19.32 3.83
CA LEU A 48 2.64 -20.22 2.74
C LEU A 48 4.11 -20.01 2.36
N LYS A 49 4.98 -20.85 2.91
CA LYS A 49 6.32 -21.07 2.35
C LYS A 49 6.23 -22.17 1.29
N GLN A 50 6.48 -21.83 0.03
CA GLN A 50 7.01 -22.79 -0.93
C GLN A 50 8.51 -22.94 -0.71
#